data_AF-A0A7C1CH99-F1
#
_entry.id   AF-A0A7C1CH99-F1
#
_cell.length_a   1.000
_cell.length_b   1.000
_cell.length_c   1.000
_cell.angle_alpha   90.00
_cell.angle_beta   90.00
_cell.angle_gamma   90.00
#
_symmetry.space_group_name_H-M   'P 1'
#
loop_
_entity.id
_entity.type
_entity.pdbx_description
1 polymer ?
#
loop_
_entity_poly.entity_id
_entity_poly.type
_entity_poly.pdbx_seq_one_letter_code
_entity_poly.pdbx_strand_id
1 'polypeptide(L)'
;MQRTDLIKTLGEAVKLEQRNAEELEKGVGKLKSEVIKSILGSIANDSRKHAKIYEGILRILREVGPAISEDDFAMLENIVKTHIKMEEEMISTLNKLFGEVDDKRITYLFKYILDDEVKHHKLLLNILDLIVKKEVLTEKDVWDYLWKEV
;
A
#
# COMPACT_ATOMS: atom_id res chain seq x y z
N MET A 1 11.89 13.60 -18.50
CA MET A 1 10.56 14.21 -18.32
C MET A 1 10.71 15.44 -17.43
N GLN A 2 10.12 16.59 -17.76
CA GLN A 2 10.20 17.77 -16.88
C GLN A 2 9.31 17.57 -15.64
N ARG A 3 9.61 18.24 -14.51
CA ARG A 3 8.83 18.13 -13.26
C ARG A 3 7.34 18.43 -13.47
N THR A 4 7.03 19.42 -14.30
CA THR A 4 5.65 19.79 -14.64
C THR A 4 4.93 18.68 -15.41
N ASP A 5 5.63 18.03 -16.34
CA ASP A 5 5.08 16.89 -17.10
C ASP A 5 4.81 15.70 -16.16
N LEU A 6 5.73 15.40 -15.23
CA LEU A 6 5.56 14.35 -14.24
C LEU A 6 4.33 14.61 -13.35
N ILE A 7 4.19 15.82 -12.82
CA ILE A 7 3.04 16.21 -11.98
C ILE A 7 1.72 16.05 -12.75
N LYS A 8 1.71 16.42 -14.04
CA LYS A 8 0.53 16.24 -14.89
C LYS A 8 0.21 14.76 -15.09
N THR A 9 1.19 13.94 -15.47
CA THR A 9 1.02 12.49 -15.69
C THR A 9 0.55 11.79 -14.42
N LEU A 10 1.09 12.12 -13.25
CA LEU A 10 0.64 11.56 -11.98
C LEU A 10 -0.81 11.96 -11.65
N GLY A 11 -1.19 13.22 -11.93
CA GLY A 11 -2.58 13.66 -11.77
C GLY A 11 -3.55 12.94 -12.70
N GLU A 12 -3.11 12.58 -13.91
CA GLU A 12 -3.88 11.73 -14.83
C GLU A 12 -3.96 10.28 -14.34
N ALA A 13 -2.88 9.74 -13.76
CA ALA A 13 -2.85 8.41 -13.17
C ALA A 13 -3.81 8.28 -11.98
N VAL A 14 -3.89 9.28 -11.08
CA VAL A 14 -4.89 9.32 -9.99
C VAL A 14 -6.30 9.18 -10.54
N LYS A 15 -6.66 9.99 -11.56
CA LYS A 15 -7.99 9.97 -12.17
C LYS A 15 -8.29 8.64 -12.85
N LEU A 16 -7.29 8.05 -13.51
CA LEU A 16 -7.42 6.76 -14.17
C LEU A 16 -7.70 5.65 -13.14
N GLU A 17 -6.91 5.59 -12.07
CA GLU A 17 -7.07 4.57 -11.02
C GLU A 17 -8.41 4.72 -10.27
N GLN A 18 -8.83 5.95 -9.95
CA GLN A 18 -10.14 6.20 -9.35
C GLN A 18 -11.28 5.74 -10.27
N ARG A 19 -11.21 6.08 -11.57
CA ARG A 19 -12.20 5.63 -12.55
C ARG A 19 -12.23 4.11 -12.69
N ASN A 20 -11.06 3.47 -12.77
CA ASN A 20 -10.94 2.01 -12.84
C ASN A 20 -11.62 1.35 -11.64
N ALA A 21 -11.36 1.84 -10.42
CA ALA A 21 -11.98 1.31 -9.21
C ALA A 21 -13.51 1.44 -9.23
N GLU A 22 -14.03 2.60 -9.65
CA GLU A 22 -15.48 2.85 -9.72
C GLU A 22 -16.17 2.00 -10.80
N GLU A 23 -15.60 1.93 -12.01
CA GLU A 23 -16.16 1.18 -13.12
C GLU A 23 -16.16 -0.31 -12.82
N LEU A 24 -15.08 -0.82 -12.22
CA LEU A 24 -14.99 -2.21 -11.81
C LEU A 24 -16.00 -2.53 -10.72
N GLU A 25 -16.11 -1.71 -9.67
CA GLU A 25 -17.10 -1.92 -8.59
C GLU A 25 -18.55 -1.89 -9.13
N LYS A 26 -18.88 -0.93 -10.01
CA LYS A 26 -20.19 -0.84 -10.66
C LYS A 26 -20.49 -2.07 -11.53
N GLY A 27 -19.49 -2.56 -12.28
CA GLY A 27 -19.61 -3.75 -13.11
C GLY A 27 -19.81 -5.01 -12.27
N VAL A 28 -19.04 -5.13 -11.19
CA VAL A 28 -19.05 -6.26 -10.27
C VAL A 28 -20.36 -6.37 -9.49
N GLY A 29 -20.94 -5.25 -9.06
CA GLY A 29 -22.21 -5.23 -8.31
C GLY A 29 -23.37 -5.94 -9.02
N LYS A 30 -23.31 -6.08 -10.35
CA LYS A 30 -24.34 -6.75 -11.18
C LYS A 30 -24.16 -8.27 -11.29
N LEU A 31 -23.02 -8.81 -10.87
CA LEU A 31 -22.75 -10.24 -10.96
C LEU A 31 -23.61 -11.03 -9.97
N LYS A 32 -23.85 -12.31 -10.24
CA LYS A 32 -24.52 -13.21 -9.29
C LYS A 32 -23.55 -13.99 -8.42
N SER A 33 -22.33 -14.20 -8.90
CA SER A 33 -21.32 -14.97 -8.17
C SER A 33 -20.62 -14.10 -7.14
N GLU A 34 -20.86 -14.40 -5.86
CA GLU A 34 -20.20 -13.68 -4.76
C GLU A 34 -18.68 -13.87 -4.75
N VAL A 35 -18.19 -15.05 -5.16
CA VAL A 35 -16.74 -15.31 -5.27
C VAL A 35 -16.09 -14.38 -6.28
N ILE A 36 -16.68 -14.25 -7.48
CA ILE A 36 -16.14 -13.35 -8.51
C ILE A 36 -16.28 -11.89 -8.05
N LYS A 37 -17.34 -11.55 -7.31
CA LYS A 37 -17.47 -10.21 -6.74
C LYS A 37 -16.36 -9.87 -5.77
N SER A 38 -16.03 -10.77 -4.85
CA SER A 38 -14.96 -10.54 -3.89
C SER A 38 -13.61 -10.35 -4.58
N ILE A 39 -13.29 -11.20 -5.57
CA ILE A 39 -12.00 -11.13 -6.29
C ILE A 39 -11.89 -9.84 -7.12
N LEU A 40 -12.92 -9.49 -7.90
CA LEU A 40 -12.86 -8.27 -8.70
C LEU A 40 -12.99 -7.00 -7.84
N GLY A 41 -13.73 -7.08 -6.73
CA GLY A 41 -13.82 -6.03 -5.73
C GLY A 41 -12.48 -5.74 -5.04
N SER A 42 -11.65 -6.76 -4.78
CA SER A 42 -10.31 -6.55 -4.22
C SER A 42 -9.40 -5.81 -5.21
N ILE A 43 -9.50 -6.09 -6.51
CA ILE A 43 -8.77 -5.35 -7.55
C ILE A 43 -9.21 -3.88 -7.59
N ALA A 44 -10.50 -3.60 -7.40
CA ALA A 44 -10.98 -2.22 -7.29
C ALA A 44 -10.36 -1.51 -6.07
N ASN A 45 -10.18 -2.22 -4.96
CA ASN A 45 -9.48 -1.69 -3.78
C ASN A 45 -7.99 -1.45 -4.06
N ASP A 46 -7.33 -2.30 -4.86
CA ASP A 46 -5.95 -2.06 -5.30
C ASP A 46 -5.83 -0.79 -6.16
N SER A 47 -6.75 -0.54 -7.09
CA SER A 47 -6.80 0.74 -7.81
C SER A 47 -6.98 1.94 -6.87
N ARG A 48 -7.83 1.83 -5.83
CA ARG A 48 -7.95 2.89 -4.82
C ARG A 48 -6.66 3.10 -4.03
N LYS A 49 -5.96 2.02 -3.67
CA LYS A 49 -4.64 2.04 -3.03
C LYS A 49 -3.64 2.80 -3.90
N HIS A 50 -3.55 2.48 -5.20
CA HIS A 50 -2.65 3.15 -6.13
C HIS A 50 -2.96 4.63 -6.28
N ALA A 51 -4.23 5.02 -6.41
CA ALA A 51 -4.63 6.42 -6.47
C ALA A 51 -4.13 7.21 -5.26
N LYS A 52 -4.28 6.67 -4.04
CA LYS A 52 -3.77 7.30 -2.81
C LYS A 52 -2.25 7.43 -2.79
N ILE A 53 -1.54 6.42 -3.30
CA ILE A 53 -0.07 6.48 -3.39
C ILE A 53 0.35 7.59 -4.37
N TYR A 54 -0.27 7.68 -5.55
CA TYR A 54 0.00 8.76 -6.49
C TYR A 54 -0.32 10.15 -5.93
N GLU A 55 -1.40 10.28 -5.15
CA GLU A 55 -1.71 11.51 -4.42
C GLU A 55 -0.62 11.87 -3.40
N GLY A 56 -0.10 10.88 -2.67
CA GLY A 56 1.05 11.05 -1.78
C GLY A 56 2.29 11.57 -2.52
N ILE A 57 2.63 10.96 -3.66
CA ILE A 57 3.74 11.41 -4.52
C ILE A 57 3.52 12.85 -5.00
N LEU A 58 2.30 13.20 -5.39
CA LEU A 58 1.97 14.57 -5.81
C LEU A 58 2.14 15.59 -4.69
N ARG A 59 1.83 15.25 -3.43
CA ARG A 59 2.06 16.13 -2.27
C ARG A 59 3.54 16.41 -2.09
N ILE A 60 4.38 15.37 -2.12
CA ILE A 60 5.84 15.51 -2.03
C ILE A 60 6.39 16.40 -3.16
N LEU A 61 5.87 16.22 -4.38
CA LEU A 61 6.32 16.99 -5.54
C LEU A 61 5.84 18.45 -5.54
N ARG A 62 4.84 18.82 -4.74
CA ARG A 62 4.21 20.16 -4.76
C ARG A 62 4.47 20.96 -3.50
N GLU A 63 4.57 20.30 -2.36
CA GLU A 63 4.57 20.89 -1.03
C GLU A 63 5.83 20.50 -0.27
N VAL A 64 6.31 21.40 0.59
CA VAL A 64 7.19 21.02 1.69
C VAL A 64 6.27 20.72 2.85
N GLY A 65 6.14 19.44 3.21
CA GLY A 65 5.30 19.00 4.32
C GLY A 65 5.75 19.65 5.65
N PRO A 66 4.82 19.81 6.61
CA PRO A 66 5.18 20.31 7.93
C PRO A 66 6.21 19.39 8.60
N ALA A 67 6.97 19.93 9.56
CA ALA A 67 7.79 19.10 10.42
C ALA A 67 6.89 18.16 11.24
N ILE A 68 7.27 16.88 11.34
CA ILE A 68 6.55 15.89 12.14
C ILE A 68 6.88 16.15 13.62
N SER A 69 5.85 16.29 14.47
CA SER A 69 6.05 16.51 15.91
C SER A 69 6.52 15.24 16.62
N GLU A 70 7.10 15.36 17.82
CA GLU A 70 7.48 14.18 18.62
C GLU A 70 6.28 13.27 18.94
N ASP A 71 5.11 13.86 19.19
CA ASP A 71 3.86 13.13 19.42
C ASP A 71 3.42 12.37 18.16
N ASP A 72 3.51 13.00 16.98
CA ASP A 72 3.21 12.35 15.71
C ASP A 72 4.20 11.20 15.40
N PHE A 73 5.48 11.37 15.75
CA PHE A 73 6.48 10.31 15.64
C PHE A 73 6.17 9.12 16.54
N ALA A 74 5.83 9.36 17.80
CA ALA A 74 5.47 8.30 18.75
C ALA A 74 4.20 7.55 18.29
N MET A 75 3.21 8.30 17.79
CA MET A 75 1.99 7.73 17.22
C MET A 75 2.30 6.87 15.98
N LEU A 76 3.12 7.38 15.06
CA LEU A 76 3.53 6.67 13.85
C LEU A 76 4.31 5.39 14.22
N GLU A 77 5.27 5.47 15.15
CA GLU A 77 6.03 4.32 15.62
C GLU A 77 5.12 3.21 16.14
N ASN A 78 4.11 3.57 16.95
CA ASN A 78 3.17 2.62 17.51
C ASN A 78 2.29 1.98 16.43
N ILE A 79 1.79 2.77 15.47
CA ILE A 79 1.00 2.27 14.34
C ILE A 79 1.81 1.28 13.52
N VAL A 80 3.05 1.65 13.16
CA VAL A 80 3.92 0.82 12.31
C VAL A 80 4.29 -0.48 13.02
N LYS A 81 4.71 -0.44 14.28
CA LYS A 81 5.05 -1.65 15.06
C LYS A 81 3.85 -2.58 15.23
N THR A 82 2.64 -2.02 15.40
CA THR A 82 1.42 -2.82 15.50
C THR A 82 1.15 -3.57 14.20
N HIS A 83 1.24 -2.88 13.07
CA HIS A 83 0.98 -3.51 11.77
C HIS A 83 2.07 -4.51 11.39
N ILE A 84 3.35 -4.28 11.70
CA ILE A 84 4.43 -5.26 11.48
C ILE A 84 4.07 -6.62 12.10
N LYS A 85 3.60 -6.62 13.36
CA LYS A 85 3.17 -7.84 14.07
C LYS A 85 1.96 -8.50 13.41
N MET A 86 0.99 -7.70 12.95
CA MET A 86 -0.19 -8.21 12.25
C MET A 86 0.20 -8.86 10.90
N GLU A 87 1.12 -8.25 10.16
CA GLU A 87 1.64 -8.83 8.91
C GLU A 87 2.40 -10.14 9.16
N GLU A 88 3.23 -10.21 10.21
CA GLU A 88 3.93 -11.46 10.61
C GLU A 88 2.94 -12.59 10.94
N GLU A 89 1.87 -12.25 11.67
CA GLU A 89 0.80 -13.19 12.01
C GLU A 89 0.06 -13.67 10.75
N MET A 90 -0.24 -12.77 9.82
CA MET A 90 -0.92 -13.10 8.56
C MET A 90 -0.05 -13.98 7.66
N ILE A 91 1.23 -13.62 7.49
CA ILE A 91 2.21 -14.40 6.72
C ILE A 91 2.36 -15.81 7.31
N SER A 92 2.50 -15.91 8.63
CA SER A 92 2.57 -17.21 9.34
C SER A 92 1.30 -18.04 9.12
N THR A 93 0.14 -17.40 9.19
CA THR A 93 -1.16 -18.05 8.97
C THR A 93 -1.28 -18.58 7.54
N LEU A 94 -0.96 -17.76 6.53
CA LEU A 94 -1.00 -18.17 5.13
C LEU A 94 -0.02 -19.31 4.83
N ASN A 95 1.20 -19.25 5.39
CA ASN A 95 2.19 -20.32 5.25
C ASN A 95 1.72 -21.67 5.81
N LYS A 96 0.95 -21.68 6.90
CA LYS A 96 0.34 -22.92 7.42
C LYS A 96 -0.74 -23.44 6.47
N LEU A 97 -1.61 -22.56 5.99
CA LEU A 97 -2.72 -22.92 5.10
C LEU A 97 -2.27 -23.54 3.78
N PHE A 98 -1.09 -23.16 3.25
CA PHE A 98 -0.52 -23.78 2.05
C PHE A 98 -0.27 -25.30 2.20
N GLY A 99 -0.01 -25.78 3.41
CA GLY A 99 0.20 -27.21 3.68
C GLY A 99 -1.09 -28.01 3.86
N GLU A 100 -2.24 -27.34 3.95
CA GLU A 100 -3.52 -27.94 4.35
C GLU A 100 -4.56 -28.00 3.21
N VAL A 101 -4.31 -27.28 2.10
CA VAL A 101 -5.27 -27.12 1.01
C VAL A 101 -4.74 -27.66 -0.33
N ASP A 102 -5.40 -28.68 -0.88
CA ASP A 102 -5.06 -29.25 -2.19
C ASP A 102 -5.72 -28.52 -3.39
N ASP A 103 -6.64 -27.58 -3.13
CA ASP A 103 -7.28 -26.81 -4.20
C ASP A 103 -6.34 -25.74 -4.77
N LYS A 104 -5.91 -25.94 -6.02
CA LYS A 104 -5.00 -25.03 -6.73
C LYS A 104 -5.54 -23.60 -6.87
N ARG A 105 -6.85 -23.42 -6.93
CA ARG A 105 -7.49 -22.09 -7.05
C ARG A 105 -7.39 -21.33 -5.74
N ILE A 106 -7.64 -22.02 -4.62
CA ILE A 106 -7.51 -21.44 -3.28
C ILE A 106 -6.04 -21.15 -3.00
N THR A 107 -5.15 -22.09 -3.33
CA THR A 107 -3.69 -21.93 -3.23
C THR A 107 -3.21 -20.70 -4.00
N TYR A 108 -3.71 -20.48 -5.21
CA TYR A 108 -3.38 -19.28 -5.99
C TYR A 108 -3.81 -17.99 -5.28
N LEU A 109 -5.03 -17.95 -4.72
CA LEU A 109 -5.52 -16.77 -3.99
C LEU A 109 -4.74 -16.52 -2.69
N PHE A 110 -4.36 -17.57 -1.96
CA PHE A 110 -3.47 -17.42 -0.80
C PHE A 110 -2.11 -16.86 -1.20
N LYS A 111 -1.59 -17.27 -2.37
CA LYS A 111 -0.32 -16.74 -2.87
C LYS A 111 -0.42 -15.27 -3.24
N TYR A 112 -1.53 -14.87 -3.87
CA TYR A 112 -1.82 -13.48 -4.17
C TYR A 112 -1.81 -12.61 -2.90
N ILE A 113 -2.49 -13.05 -1.84
CA ILE A 113 -2.53 -12.32 -0.56
C ILE A 113 -1.15 -12.30 0.10
N LEU A 114 -0.46 -13.46 0.19
CA LEU A 114 0.86 -13.56 0.80
C LEU A 114 1.87 -12.61 0.15
N ASP A 115 1.85 -12.51 -1.18
CA ASP A 115 2.76 -11.64 -1.92
C ASP A 115 2.54 -10.16 -1.58
N ASP A 116 1.31 -9.76 -1.23
CA ASP A 116 1.02 -8.40 -0.78
C ASP A 116 1.45 -8.17 0.67
N GLU A 117 1.18 -9.09 1.59
CA GLU A 117 1.60 -8.94 2.99
C GLU A 117 3.12 -8.92 3.15
N VAL A 118 3.86 -9.70 2.34
CA VAL A 118 5.33 -9.64 2.32
C VAL A 118 5.84 -8.27 1.85
N LYS A 119 5.18 -7.64 0.87
CA LYS A 119 5.55 -6.28 0.41
C LYS A 119 5.20 -5.24 1.47
N HIS A 120 4.02 -5.34 2.07
CA HIS A 120 3.57 -4.43 3.14
C HIS A 120 4.51 -4.50 4.34
N HIS A 121 4.84 -5.71 4.79
CA HIS A 121 5.76 -5.94 5.90
C HIS A 121 7.14 -5.31 5.63
N LYS A 122 7.70 -5.52 4.44
CA LYS A 122 8.99 -4.89 4.05
C LYS A 122 8.92 -3.36 4.06
N LEU A 123 7.83 -2.79 3.54
CA LEU A 123 7.63 -1.34 3.55
C LEU A 123 7.56 -0.79 4.99
N LEU A 124 6.82 -1.45 5.87
CA LEU A 124 6.69 -1.06 7.27
C LEU A 124 8.02 -1.15 8.03
N LEU A 125 8.84 -2.17 7.77
CA LEU A 125 10.18 -2.27 8.35
C LEU A 125 11.08 -1.10 7.93
N ASN A 126 11.02 -0.70 6.65
CA ASN A 126 11.78 0.46 6.17
C ASN A 126 11.30 1.76 6.83
N ILE A 127 9.98 1.92 7.03
CA ILE A 127 9.42 3.06 7.76
C ILE A 127 9.87 3.05 9.22
N LEU A 128 9.93 1.88 9.87
CA LEU A 128 10.37 1.77 11.27
C LEU A 128 11.85 2.11 11.43
N ASP A 129 12.73 1.64 10.53
CA ASP A 129 14.17 1.97 10.55
C ASP A 129 14.40 3.49 10.49
N LEU A 130 13.58 4.19 9.70
CA LEU A 130 13.59 5.64 9.62
C LEU A 130 13.21 6.33 10.93
N ILE A 131 12.12 5.88 11.55
CA ILE A 131 11.65 6.44 12.82
C ILE A 131 12.71 6.24 13.92
N VAL A 132 13.30 5.04 14.00
CA VAL A 132 14.28 4.68 15.03
C VAL A 132 15.58 5.47 14.92
N LYS A 133 15.98 5.86 13.69
CA LYS A 133 17.17 6.68 13.47
C LYS A 133 17.06 8.09 14.07
N LYS A 134 15.87 8.54 14.47
CA LYS A 134 15.60 9.85 15.14
C LYS A 134 16.28 11.04 14.45
N GLU A 135 16.54 10.95 13.15
CA GLU A 135 16.97 12.11 12.40
C GLU A 135 15.75 13.02 12.30
N VAL A 136 15.89 14.30 12.66
CA VAL A 136 14.82 15.30 12.47
C VAL A 136 14.67 15.50 10.97
N LEU A 137 13.87 14.64 10.37
CA LEU A 137 13.65 14.50 8.96
C LEU A 137 12.25 15.04 8.68
N THR A 138 12.16 16.03 7.80
CA THR A 138 10.90 16.50 7.23
C THR A 138 10.18 15.33 6.51
N GLU A 139 8.88 15.45 6.19
CA GLU A 139 8.18 14.40 5.40
C GLU A 139 8.97 14.01 4.12
N LYS A 140 9.68 14.97 3.54
CA LYS A 140 10.54 14.78 2.37
C LYS A 140 11.72 13.85 2.66
N ASP A 141 12.36 14.02 3.80
CA ASP A 141 13.55 13.26 4.18
C ASP A 141 13.21 11.79 4.50
N VAL A 142 12.05 11.54 5.11
CA VAL A 142 11.48 10.18 5.27
C VAL A 142 11.33 9.51 3.90
N TRP A 143 10.83 10.25 2.91
CA TRP A 143 10.64 9.76 1.56
C TRP A 143 11.92 9.54 0.78
N ASP A 144 12.89 10.47 0.85
CA ASP A 144 14.16 10.36 0.14
C ASP A 144 14.98 9.14 0.61
N TYR A 145 14.80 8.70 1.86
CA TYR A 145 15.46 7.51 2.40
C TYR A 145 14.77 6.20 2.00
N LEU A 146 13.44 6.13 2.05
CA LEU A 146 12.69 4.90 1.71
C LEU A 146 12.97 4.41 0.26
N TRP A 147 13.43 5.31 -0.62
CA TRP A 147 13.76 5.04 -2.03
C TRP A 147 15.26 5.13 -2.36
N LYS A 148 16.16 5.20 -1.37
CA LYS A 148 17.61 5.28 -1.60
C LYS A 148 18.24 3.98 -2.13
N GLU A 149 17.54 2.85 -1.96
CA GLU A 149 18.01 1.49 -2.27
C GLU A 149 17.14 0.79 -3.34
N VAL A 150 16.32 1.54 -4.09
CA VAL A 150 15.51 1.03 -5.23
C VAL A 150 16.16 1.42 -6.55
#